data_AF-A0A923XHN8-F1
#
_entry.id   AF-A0A923XHN8-F1
#
_cell.length_a   1.000
_cell.length_b   1.000
_cell.length_c   1.000
_cell.angle_alpha   90.00
_cell.angle_beta   90.00
_cell.angle_gamma   90.00
#
_symmetry.space_group_name_H-M   'P 1'
#
loop_
_entity.id
_entity.type
_entity.pdbx_description
1 polymer ?
#
loop_
_entity_poly.entity_id
_entity_poly.type
_entity_poly.pdbx_seq_one_letter_code
_entity_poly.pdbx_strand_id
1 'polypeptide(L)'
;MKKVFFAIIIYLTASLSIAHDADESRVSIEAELQSSYNAGAISYMFQLFDDKSQKTIAEADLLETHTKILHLIVYDPSRNEFNHVHPTFAGKMWFANLNLTTNGNYFVWVQGELLDGTEFTTFTKAQVVNGKPSIPIVALPENRKATDQATSVELDNTKLQAGKMAMITYTVTREDGQQPEITPYLGAPAHVIAVSPDGDELIHVHPMEGATQNTGMIHAIFPTEGDYRVWVQLLDHNVLKTMALSVNVSK
;
A
#
# COMPACT_ATOMS: atom_id res chain seq x y z
N MET A 1 -1.19 48.59 -19.80
CA MET A 1 -0.88 47.73 -18.65
C MET A 1 -0.75 46.29 -19.15
N LYS A 2 0.46 45.74 -19.23
CA LYS A 2 0.71 44.35 -19.69
C LYS A 2 0.56 43.42 -18.47
N LYS A 3 -0.35 42.45 -18.54
CA LYS A 3 -0.49 41.39 -17.53
C LYS A 3 0.64 40.38 -17.71
N VAL A 4 1.48 40.24 -16.70
CA VAL A 4 2.50 39.19 -16.62
C VAL A 4 1.82 37.95 -16.04
N PHE A 5 1.83 36.84 -16.78
CA PHE A 5 1.43 35.54 -16.27
C PHE A 5 2.62 34.94 -15.52
N PHE A 6 2.45 34.64 -14.24
CA PHE A 6 3.37 33.80 -13.48
C PHE A 6 3.05 32.35 -13.80
N ALA A 7 3.95 31.65 -14.49
CA ALA A 7 3.92 30.21 -14.58
C ALA A 7 4.50 29.64 -13.28
N ILE A 8 3.66 28.98 -12.48
CA ILE A 8 4.12 28.19 -11.33
C ILE A 8 4.68 26.89 -11.91
N ILE A 9 5.99 26.76 -11.94
CA ILE A 9 6.67 25.51 -12.26
C ILE A 9 6.72 24.69 -10.97
N ILE A 10 5.86 23.67 -10.89
CA ILE A 10 5.94 22.65 -9.84
C ILE A 10 7.09 21.73 -10.24
N TYR A 11 8.20 21.82 -9.51
CA TYR A 11 9.29 20.84 -9.60
C TYR A 11 8.83 19.57 -8.87
N LEU A 12 8.34 18.59 -9.61
CA LEU A 12 8.17 17.23 -9.11
C LEU A 12 9.56 16.58 -9.10
N THR A 13 10.24 16.56 -7.95
CA THR A 13 11.40 15.70 -7.77
C THR A 13 10.89 14.28 -7.60
N ALA A 14 11.06 13.45 -8.62
CA ALA A 14 10.87 12.01 -8.47
C ALA A 14 11.99 11.47 -7.56
N SER A 15 11.69 11.23 -6.29
CA SER A 15 12.51 10.35 -5.45
C SER A 15 12.29 8.92 -5.94
N LEU A 16 13.28 8.39 -6.64
CA LEU A 16 13.36 6.95 -6.88
C LEU A 16 13.81 6.29 -5.58
N SER A 17 12.87 5.79 -4.78
CA SER A 17 13.18 4.75 -3.78
C SER A 17 13.28 3.41 -4.53
N ILE A 18 14.46 3.15 -5.11
CA ILE A 18 14.81 1.83 -5.63
C ILE A 18 15.16 0.96 -4.40
N ALA A 19 14.28 0.04 -4.03
CA ALA A 19 14.53 -0.94 -2.96
C ALA A 19 15.44 -2.10 -3.40
N HIS A 20 16.33 -1.85 -4.38
CA HIS A 20 17.21 -2.86 -4.96
C HIS A 20 18.70 -2.64 -4.66
N ASP A 21 18.98 -1.82 -3.64
CA ASP A 21 20.20 -1.96 -2.83
C ASP A 21 19.74 -2.22 -1.40
N ALA A 22 20.37 -3.19 -0.75
CA ALA A 22 20.28 -3.43 0.68
C ALA A 22 20.94 -2.28 1.47
N ASP A 23 20.56 -1.04 1.20
CA ASP A 23 20.70 0.04 2.15
C ASP A 23 19.59 -0.21 3.17
N GLU A 24 19.98 -0.71 4.35
CA GLU A 24 19.06 -0.97 5.45
C GLU A 24 18.10 0.21 5.56
N SER A 25 16.79 -0.05 5.48
CA SER A 25 15.80 0.99 5.73
C SER A 25 16.19 1.65 7.05
N ARG A 26 16.52 2.95 7.04
CA ARG A 26 16.96 3.71 8.23
C ARG A 26 16.11 3.43 9.48
N VAL A 27 14.85 3.08 9.27
CA VAL A 27 13.93 2.65 10.29
C VAL A 27 13.77 1.14 10.26
N SER A 28 13.98 0.48 11.40
CA SER A 28 13.68 -0.94 11.60
C SER A 28 12.43 -1.13 12.45
N ILE A 29 11.77 -2.27 12.30
CA ILE A 29 10.60 -2.68 13.09
C ILE A 29 10.98 -3.78 14.09
N GLU A 30 10.70 -3.51 15.36
CA GLU A 30 10.83 -4.49 16.44
C GLU A 30 9.44 -4.87 16.93
N ALA A 31 8.95 -6.01 16.45
CA ALA A 31 7.70 -6.58 16.94
C ALA A 31 7.89 -7.12 18.37
N GLU A 32 6.83 -7.10 19.18
CA GLU A 32 6.86 -7.81 20.46
C GLU A 32 7.23 -9.29 20.21
N LEU A 33 8.13 -9.83 21.03
CA LEU A 33 8.62 -11.22 20.96
C LEU A 33 7.49 -12.21 21.22
N GLN A 34 6.66 -12.44 20.21
CA GLN A 34 5.67 -13.49 20.15
C GLN A 34 6.11 -14.48 19.08
N SER A 35 6.16 -15.77 19.42
CA SER A 35 6.54 -16.81 18.46
C SER A 35 5.47 -17.02 17.38
N SER A 36 4.21 -16.74 17.70
CA SER A 36 3.09 -16.77 16.75
C SER A 36 1.84 -16.10 17.33
N TYR A 37 0.90 -15.75 16.46
CA TYR A 37 -0.43 -15.26 16.77
C TYR A 37 -1.48 -16.33 16.43
N ASN A 38 -2.55 -16.42 17.23
CA ASN A 38 -3.73 -17.20 16.82
C ASN A 38 -4.52 -16.40 15.78
N ALA A 39 -4.99 -17.09 14.74
CA ALA A 39 -5.86 -16.51 13.73
C ALA A 39 -7.16 -15.93 14.34
N GLY A 40 -7.69 -14.88 13.71
CA GLY A 40 -8.84 -14.10 14.15
C GLY A 40 -8.47 -12.63 14.35
N ALA A 41 -9.13 -11.98 15.31
CA ALA A 41 -8.81 -10.62 15.72
C ALA A 41 -7.49 -10.63 16.52
N ILE A 42 -6.51 -9.87 16.04
CA ILE A 42 -5.16 -9.77 16.61
C ILE A 42 -4.89 -8.32 16.97
N SER A 43 -4.40 -8.09 18.20
CA SER A 43 -3.76 -6.82 18.58
C SER A 43 -2.27 -6.95 18.30
N TYR A 44 -1.82 -6.37 17.19
CA TYR A 44 -0.41 -6.38 16.81
C TYR A 44 0.32 -5.20 17.46
N MET A 45 1.44 -5.48 18.12
CA MET A 45 2.24 -4.52 18.86
C MET A 45 3.68 -4.51 18.37
N PHE A 46 4.21 -3.31 18.13
CA PHE A 46 5.58 -3.14 17.64
C PHE A 46 6.17 -1.80 18.10
N GLN A 47 7.50 -1.71 18.02
CA GLN A 47 8.26 -0.46 18.08
C GLN A 47 8.92 -0.23 16.72
N LEU A 48 9.21 1.04 16.46
CA LEU A 48 10.06 1.45 15.35
C LEU A 48 11.35 2.00 15.95
N PHE A 49 12.48 1.75 15.30
CA PHE A 49 13.80 2.21 15.73
C PHE A 49 14.50 2.91 14.57
N ASP A 50 14.99 4.14 14.78
CA ASP A 50 15.78 4.87 13.80
C ASP A 50 17.26 4.55 14.01
N ASP A 51 17.84 3.76 13.10
CA ASP A 51 19.24 3.32 13.16
C ASP A 51 20.23 4.50 13.04
N LYS A 52 19.82 5.62 12.44
CA LYS A 52 20.67 6.81 12.36
C LYS A 52 20.75 7.53 13.70
N SER A 53 19.62 7.69 14.40
CA SER A 53 19.58 8.40 15.69
C SER A 53 19.73 7.48 16.90
N GLN A 54 19.69 6.17 16.69
CA GLN A 54 19.76 5.12 17.70
C GLN A 54 18.67 5.27 18.77
N LYS A 55 17.45 5.59 18.34
CA LYS A 55 16.29 5.84 19.21
C LYS A 55 15.05 5.15 18.71
N THR A 56 14.20 4.75 19.65
CA THR A 56 12.82 4.36 19.35
C THR A 56 12.04 5.56 18.82
N ILE A 57 11.30 5.36 17.75
CA ILE A 57 10.44 6.37 17.12
C ILE A 57 9.08 6.38 17.82
N ALA A 58 8.74 7.52 18.41
CA ALA A 58 7.42 7.81 18.94
C ALA A 58 6.57 8.57 17.89
N GLU A 59 5.29 8.75 18.20
CA GLU A 59 4.39 9.55 17.35
C GLU A 59 4.90 10.98 17.10
N ALA A 60 5.52 11.60 18.10
CA ALA A 60 6.06 12.95 18.00
C ALA A 60 7.28 13.06 17.07
N ASP A 61 7.88 11.94 16.64
CA ASP A 61 9.04 11.89 15.74
C ASP A 61 8.63 11.70 14.26
N LEU A 62 7.32 11.70 13.98
CA LEU A 62 6.74 11.42 12.68
C LEU A 62 5.88 12.58 12.16
N LEU A 63 5.79 12.69 10.84
CA LEU A 63 4.88 13.59 10.14
C LEU A 63 3.60 12.85 9.74
N GLU A 64 2.47 13.57 9.73
CA GLU A 64 1.24 13.06 9.15
C GLU A 64 1.30 13.19 7.62
N THR A 65 1.23 12.06 6.93
CA THR A 65 1.18 11.97 5.47
C THR A 65 -0.02 11.15 5.05
N HIS A 66 -0.63 11.48 3.92
CA HIS A 66 -1.88 10.84 3.49
C HIS A 66 -2.96 10.79 4.60
N THR A 67 -3.03 11.84 5.43
CA THR A 67 -3.95 11.99 6.59
C THR A 67 -3.73 11.02 7.76
N LYS A 68 -2.59 10.31 7.81
CA LYS A 68 -2.25 9.32 8.85
C LYS A 68 -0.77 9.41 9.22
N ILE A 69 -0.42 8.99 10.44
CA ILE A 69 0.97 9.01 10.91
C ILE A 69 1.75 7.79 10.37
N LEU A 70 1.11 6.62 10.37
CA LEU A 70 1.67 5.38 9.85
C LEU A 70 0.64 4.61 9.04
N HIS A 71 1.12 3.89 8.04
CA HIS A 71 0.40 2.86 7.32
C HIS A 71 0.99 1.50 7.68
N LEU A 72 0.14 0.58 8.16
CA LEU A 72 0.50 -0.83 8.38
C LEU A 72 -0.20 -1.68 7.33
N ILE A 73 0.58 -2.29 6.46
CA ILE A 73 0.12 -3.17 5.39
C ILE A 73 0.49 -4.61 5.75
N VAL A 74 -0.51 -5.47 5.87
CA VAL A 74 -0.33 -6.85 6.28
C VAL A 74 -0.98 -7.78 5.28
N TYR A 75 -0.24 -8.76 4.77
CA TYR A 75 -0.79 -9.78 3.88
C TYR A 75 -0.14 -11.14 4.05
N ASP A 76 -0.90 -12.18 3.71
CA ASP A 76 -0.43 -13.55 3.76
C ASP A 76 0.55 -13.86 2.60
N PRO A 77 1.34 -14.95 2.64
CA PRO A 77 2.27 -15.31 1.57
C PRO A 77 1.64 -15.45 0.18
N SER A 78 0.35 -15.81 0.09
CA SER A 78 -0.34 -15.89 -1.20
C SER A 78 -0.83 -14.54 -1.72
N ARG A 79 -0.72 -13.48 -0.90
CA ARG A 79 -1.16 -12.11 -1.19
C ARG A 79 -2.67 -12.04 -1.49
N ASN A 80 -3.47 -12.83 -0.79
CA ASN A 80 -4.93 -12.86 -0.94
C ASN A 80 -5.66 -12.31 0.30
N GLU A 81 -5.19 -12.64 1.50
CA GLU A 81 -5.63 -12.00 2.73
C GLU A 81 -4.83 -10.71 2.94
N PHE A 82 -5.53 -9.60 3.17
CA PHE A 82 -4.95 -8.26 3.18
C PHE A 82 -5.61 -7.40 4.25
N ASN A 83 -4.81 -6.71 5.04
CA ASN A 83 -5.23 -5.66 5.97
C ASN A 83 -4.38 -4.42 5.66
N HIS A 84 -5.04 -3.26 5.58
CA HIS A 84 -4.38 -1.96 5.61
C HIS A 84 -5.02 -1.15 6.73
N VAL A 85 -4.24 -0.89 7.77
CA VAL A 85 -4.68 -0.20 8.98
C VAL A 85 -3.68 0.87 9.37
N HIS A 86 -4.09 1.77 10.25
CA HIS A 86 -3.26 2.88 10.70
C HIS A 86 -2.99 2.71 12.20
N PRO A 87 -1.76 2.33 12.58
CA PRO A 87 -1.40 2.12 13.97
C PRO A 87 -1.63 3.37 14.83
N THR A 88 -1.95 3.16 16.11
CA THR A 88 -2.03 4.22 17.11
C THR A 88 -0.92 4.07 18.13
N PHE A 89 -0.38 5.18 18.60
CA PHE A 89 0.70 5.16 19.59
C PHE A 89 0.13 5.19 21.01
N ALA A 90 0.52 4.24 21.86
CA ALA A 90 0.13 4.23 23.28
C ALA A 90 1.31 4.53 24.21
N GLY A 91 2.07 5.59 23.89
CA GLY A 91 3.15 6.12 24.73
C GLY A 91 4.48 5.36 24.70
N LYS A 92 4.48 4.08 24.32
CA LYS A 92 5.70 3.26 24.18
C LYS A 92 5.70 2.36 22.94
N MET A 93 4.54 1.80 22.62
CA MET A 93 4.36 0.86 21.51
C MET A 93 3.32 1.42 20.55
N TRP A 94 3.44 0.99 19.30
CA TRP A 94 2.41 1.14 18.29
C TRP A 94 1.45 -0.06 18.34
N PHE A 95 0.16 0.21 18.13
CA PHE A 95 -0.91 -0.78 18.20
C PHE A 95 -1.72 -0.77 16.91
N ALA A 96 -1.97 -1.96 16.37
CA ALA A 96 -2.85 -2.15 15.24
C ALA A 96 -3.81 -3.31 15.49
N ASN A 97 -5.09 -3.09 15.21
CA ASN A 97 -6.08 -4.16 15.19
C ASN A 97 -6.08 -4.80 13.81
N LEU A 98 -5.78 -6.09 13.75
CA LEU A 98 -5.76 -6.90 12.54
C LEU A 98 -6.83 -7.98 12.60
N ASN A 99 -7.28 -8.43 11.44
CA ASN A 99 -8.08 -9.65 11.33
C ASN A 99 -7.41 -10.58 10.31
N LEU A 100 -6.71 -11.60 10.81
CA LEU A 100 -5.94 -12.56 10.01
C LEU A 100 -6.47 -13.97 10.25
N THR A 101 -7.06 -14.59 9.23
CA THR A 101 -7.89 -15.80 9.38
C THR A 101 -7.23 -17.06 8.84
N THR A 102 -6.17 -16.92 8.03
CA THR A 102 -5.41 -18.05 7.46
C THR A 102 -4.07 -18.24 8.17
N ASN A 103 -3.61 -19.49 8.22
CA ASN A 103 -2.27 -19.82 8.72
C ASN A 103 -1.21 -19.34 7.74
N GLY A 104 -0.09 -18.84 8.23
CA GLY A 104 1.02 -18.41 7.36
C GLY A 104 2.00 -17.47 8.04
N ASN A 105 3.10 -17.19 7.34
CA ASN A 105 4.06 -16.16 7.72
C ASN A 105 3.71 -14.86 6.99
N TYR A 106 2.93 -14.01 7.65
CA TYR A 106 2.44 -12.78 7.06
C TYR A 106 3.58 -11.79 6.92
N PHE A 107 3.59 -11.06 5.81
CA PHE A 107 4.39 -9.86 5.66
C PHE A 107 3.70 -8.72 6.41
N VAL A 108 4.47 -7.98 7.20
CA VAL A 108 4.00 -6.83 7.97
C VAL A 108 4.88 -5.64 7.62
N TRP A 109 4.36 -4.76 6.78
CA TRP A 109 5.02 -3.56 6.31
C TRP A 109 4.55 -2.34 7.09
N VAL A 110 5.48 -1.45 7.43
CA VAL A 110 5.21 -0.14 8.00
C VAL A 110 5.79 0.93 7.10
N GLN A 111 4.97 1.95 6.80
CA GLN A 111 5.39 3.15 6.10
C GLN A 111 5.07 4.39 6.91
N GLY A 112 5.93 5.40 6.80
CA GLY A 112 5.76 6.71 7.42
C GLY A 112 6.81 7.70 6.94
N GLU A 113 6.78 8.90 7.51
CA GLU A 113 7.74 9.96 7.23
C GLU A 113 8.27 10.52 8.55
N LEU A 114 9.60 10.60 8.69
CA LEU A 114 10.26 11.20 9.85
C LEU A 114 10.14 12.73 9.82
N LEU A 115 10.31 13.41 10.97
CA LEU A 115 10.29 14.88 11.06
C LEU A 115 11.28 15.60 10.13
N ASP A 116 12.35 14.94 9.70
CA ASP A 116 13.32 15.51 8.76
C ASP A 116 12.93 15.34 7.28
N GLY A 117 11.73 14.83 7.01
CA GLY A 117 11.18 14.60 5.68
C GLY A 117 11.63 13.27 5.05
N THR A 118 12.35 12.42 5.78
CA THR A 118 12.75 11.11 5.27
C THR A 118 11.54 10.16 5.29
N GLU A 119 11.03 9.80 4.11
CA GLU A 119 10.11 8.66 3.96
C GLU A 119 10.83 7.35 4.28
N PHE A 120 10.13 6.42 4.93
CA PHE A 120 10.64 5.08 5.16
C PHE A 120 9.60 4.02 4.86
N THR A 121 10.09 2.83 4.53
CA THR A 121 9.31 1.61 4.40
C THR A 121 10.16 0.48 4.98
N THR A 122 9.63 -0.24 5.95
CA THR A 122 10.31 -1.35 6.63
C THR A 122 9.34 -2.50 6.83
N PHE A 123 9.84 -3.72 7.01
CA PHE A 123 8.98 -4.87 7.21
C PHE A 123 9.56 -5.91 8.15
N THR A 124 8.65 -6.75 8.66
CA THR A 124 8.96 -7.98 9.37
C THR A 124 7.96 -9.07 8.98
N LYS A 125 8.10 -10.25 9.57
CA LYS A 125 7.14 -11.34 9.41
C LYS A 125 6.46 -11.69 10.72
N ALA A 126 5.17 -12.00 10.64
CA ALA A 126 4.38 -12.49 11.77
C ALA A 126 3.80 -13.88 11.44
N GLN A 127 4.14 -14.88 12.26
CA GLN A 127 3.58 -16.22 12.12
C GLN A 127 2.16 -16.24 12.70
N VAL A 128 1.18 -16.65 11.89
CA VAL A 128 -0.21 -16.89 12.32
C VAL A 128 -0.51 -18.39 12.25
N VAL A 129 -1.18 -18.91 13.29
CA VAL A 129 -1.51 -20.33 13.48
C VAL A 129 -2.97 -20.51 13.92
N ASN A 130 -3.45 -21.77 13.96
CA ASN A 130 -4.79 -22.16 14.41
C ASN A 130 -5.97 -21.53 13.63
N GLY A 131 -5.73 -21.06 12.40
CA GLY A 131 -6.73 -20.60 11.45
C GLY A 131 -7.01 -21.59 10.31
N LYS A 132 -7.58 -21.07 9.23
CA LYS A 132 -7.77 -21.81 7.98
C LYS A 132 -6.41 -22.26 7.42
N PRO A 133 -6.35 -23.38 6.66
CA PRO A 133 -5.12 -23.79 5.99
C PRO A 133 -4.50 -22.66 5.18
N SER A 134 -3.17 -22.60 5.16
CA SER A 134 -2.42 -21.60 4.36
C SER A 134 -2.81 -21.72 2.89
N ILE A 135 -2.97 -20.58 2.23
CA ILE A 135 -3.29 -20.54 0.80
C ILE A 135 -2.02 -20.88 0.02
N PRO A 136 -2.07 -21.78 -0.98
CA PRO A 136 -0.91 -22.07 -1.83
C PRO A 136 -0.38 -20.81 -2.53
N ILE A 137 0.94 -20.64 -2.51
CA ILE A 137 1.62 -19.58 -3.27
C ILE A 137 1.66 -20.03 -4.73
N VAL A 138 0.88 -19.36 -5.57
CA VAL A 138 0.81 -19.62 -7.01
C VAL A 138 0.98 -18.31 -7.79
N ALA A 139 1.34 -18.42 -9.05
CA ALA A 139 1.32 -17.30 -9.98
C ALA A 139 -0.10 -16.70 -10.03
N LEU A 140 -0.20 -15.37 -9.94
CA LEU A 140 -1.48 -14.69 -10.01
C LEU A 140 -1.85 -14.53 -11.48
N PRO A 141 -3.04 -14.98 -11.92
CA PRO A 141 -3.48 -14.68 -13.28
C PRO A 141 -3.60 -13.16 -13.45
N GLU A 142 -3.37 -12.64 -14.65
CA GLU A 142 -3.66 -11.24 -14.93
C GLU A 142 -5.17 -10.99 -14.73
N ASN A 143 -5.51 -10.14 -13.77
CA ASN A 143 -6.88 -9.77 -13.47
C ASN A 143 -6.96 -8.27 -13.20
N ARG A 144 -7.25 -7.53 -14.27
CA ARG A 144 -7.35 -6.06 -14.26
C ARG A 144 -8.73 -5.54 -13.86
N LYS A 145 -9.67 -6.42 -13.50
CA LYS A 145 -11.00 -6.02 -13.02
C LYS A 145 -11.33 -6.68 -11.69
N ALA A 146 -11.80 -5.88 -10.74
CA ALA A 146 -12.27 -6.35 -9.45
C ALA A 146 -13.62 -5.70 -9.11
N THR A 147 -14.48 -6.45 -8.42
CA THR A 147 -15.81 -6.01 -8.01
C THR A 147 -16.11 -6.51 -6.61
N ASP A 148 -16.79 -5.70 -5.80
CA ASP A 148 -17.38 -6.10 -4.52
C ASP A 148 -18.90 -6.33 -4.63
N GLN A 149 -19.39 -6.56 -5.86
CA GLN A 149 -20.81 -6.69 -6.23
C GLN A 149 -21.60 -5.38 -6.27
N ALA A 150 -21.03 -4.26 -5.80
CA ALA A 150 -21.65 -2.94 -5.89
C ALA A 150 -20.81 -1.97 -6.73
N THR A 151 -19.50 -1.95 -6.50
CA THR A 151 -18.52 -1.09 -7.15
C THR A 151 -17.50 -1.96 -7.87
N SER A 152 -17.14 -1.57 -9.09
CA SER A 152 -16.15 -2.22 -9.92
C SER A 152 -15.00 -1.27 -10.21
N VAL A 153 -13.76 -1.77 -10.10
CA VAL A 153 -12.54 -1.07 -10.52
C VAL A 153 -11.89 -1.86 -11.65
N GLU A 154 -11.57 -1.17 -12.74
CA GLU A 154 -10.92 -1.76 -13.91
C GLU A 154 -9.68 -0.96 -14.29
N LEU A 155 -8.53 -1.64 -14.38
CA LEU A 155 -7.28 -1.09 -14.90
C LEU A 155 -7.25 -1.23 -16.41
N ASP A 156 -6.72 -0.24 -17.11
CA ASP A 156 -6.53 -0.31 -18.56
C ASP A 156 -5.49 -1.38 -18.98
N ASN A 157 -5.39 -1.61 -20.29
CA ASN A 157 -4.49 -2.59 -20.88
C ASN A 157 -3.04 -2.07 -21.06
N THR A 158 -2.60 -1.11 -20.24
CA THR A 158 -1.22 -0.61 -20.28
C THR A 158 -0.26 -1.77 -20.04
N LYS A 159 0.64 -1.98 -21.02
CA LYS A 159 1.69 -3.00 -20.94
C LYS A 159 2.76 -2.56 -19.96
N LEU A 160 3.05 -3.40 -18.98
CA LEU A 160 4.03 -3.12 -17.93
C LEU A 160 5.34 -3.83 -18.26
N GLN A 161 6.45 -3.11 -18.10
CA GLN A 161 7.80 -3.61 -18.33
C GLN A 161 8.67 -3.28 -17.11
N ALA A 162 9.48 -4.24 -16.68
CA ALA A 162 10.36 -4.09 -15.54
C ALA A 162 11.32 -2.90 -15.71
N GLY A 163 11.50 -2.13 -14.64
CA GLY A 163 12.33 -0.92 -14.60
C GLY A 163 11.81 0.26 -15.43
N LYS A 164 10.63 0.16 -16.07
CA LYS A 164 10.04 1.25 -16.85
C LYS A 164 8.89 1.89 -16.10
N MET A 165 8.82 3.21 -16.22
CA MET A 165 7.70 4.00 -15.75
C MET A 165 6.42 3.58 -16.49
N ALA A 166 5.39 3.26 -15.72
CA ALA A 166 4.05 2.94 -16.20
C ALA A 166 3.05 3.98 -15.67
N MET A 167 2.11 4.34 -16.55
CA MET A 167 0.94 5.15 -16.23
C MET A 167 -0.29 4.30 -16.51
N ILE A 168 -0.89 3.75 -15.45
CA ILE A 168 -2.05 2.85 -15.56
C ILE A 168 -3.30 3.65 -15.24
N THR A 169 -4.26 3.71 -16.15
CA THR A 169 -5.57 4.31 -15.85
C THR A 169 -6.45 3.29 -15.13
N TYR A 170 -7.13 3.70 -14.06
CA TYR A 170 -8.23 2.94 -13.48
C TYR A 170 -9.56 3.66 -13.73
N THR A 171 -10.62 2.88 -13.94
CA THR A 171 -12.00 3.35 -14.08
C THR A 171 -12.85 2.72 -13.00
N VAL A 172 -13.72 3.52 -12.38
CA VAL A 172 -14.69 3.05 -11.39
C VAL A 172 -16.08 3.03 -12.01
N THR A 173 -16.83 1.95 -11.81
CA THR A 173 -18.24 1.81 -12.21
C THR A 173 -19.06 1.19 -11.10
N ARG A 174 -20.39 1.28 -11.19
CA ARG A 174 -21.32 0.61 -10.27
C ARG A 174 -22.22 -0.36 -11.01
N GLU A 175 -22.55 -1.46 -10.35
CA GLU A 175 -23.39 -2.53 -10.90
C GLU A 175 -24.88 -2.16 -10.94
N ASP A 176 -25.30 -1.17 -10.14
CA ASP A 176 -26.68 -0.67 -10.09
C ASP A 176 -26.99 0.39 -11.17
N GLY A 177 -26.00 0.74 -12.01
CA GLY A 177 -26.12 1.75 -13.06
C GLY A 177 -26.06 3.20 -12.57
N GLN A 178 -25.89 3.44 -11.26
CA GLN A 178 -25.65 4.78 -10.74
C GLN A 178 -24.22 5.22 -11.05
N GLN A 179 -23.99 6.54 -11.07
CA GLN A 179 -22.63 7.05 -11.16
C GLN A 179 -21.90 6.82 -9.83
N PRO A 180 -20.64 6.35 -9.84
CA PRO A 180 -19.81 6.35 -8.65
C PRO A 180 -19.72 7.74 -8.02
N GLU A 181 -19.61 7.78 -6.69
CA GLU A 181 -19.35 9.01 -5.94
C GLU A 181 -18.02 8.85 -5.21
N ILE A 182 -16.93 9.19 -5.91
CA ILE A 182 -15.57 9.04 -5.38
C ILE A 182 -15.20 10.23 -4.50
N THR A 183 -14.97 9.96 -3.21
CA THR A 183 -14.50 10.96 -2.26
C THR A 183 -13.06 10.67 -1.84
N PRO A 184 -12.25 11.68 -1.49
CA PRO A 184 -10.86 11.47 -1.10
C PRO A 184 -10.72 10.46 0.05
N TYR A 185 -9.93 9.42 -0.18
CA TYR A 185 -9.47 8.46 0.82
C TYR A 185 -7.99 8.71 1.08
N LEU A 186 -7.61 8.95 2.32
CA LEU A 186 -6.21 9.25 2.68
C LEU A 186 -5.62 10.45 1.90
N GLY A 187 -6.46 11.45 1.62
CA GLY A 187 -6.08 12.67 0.89
C GLY A 187 -5.98 12.54 -0.62
N ALA A 188 -6.30 11.37 -1.20
CA ALA A 188 -6.21 11.09 -2.64
C ALA A 188 -7.52 10.44 -3.17
N PRO A 189 -7.79 10.46 -4.49
CA PRO A 189 -8.99 9.81 -5.05
C PRO A 189 -8.97 8.27 -4.88
N ALA A 190 -7.79 7.69 -4.74
CA ALA A 190 -7.59 6.30 -4.34
C ALA A 190 -6.25 6.20 -3.60
N HIS A 191 -6.09 5.15 -2.80
CA HIS A 191 -4.84 4.71 -2.22
C HIS A 191 -4.52 3.33 -2.79
N VAL A 192 -3.32 3.15 -3.34
CA VAL A 192 -2.96 1.94 -4.08
C VAL A 192 -1.77 1.28 -3.41
N ILE A 193 -1.81 -0.04 -3.30
CA ILE A 193 -0.71 -0.85 -2.80
C ILE A 193 -0.42 -1.89 -3.88
N ALA A 194 0.82 -2.00 -4.33
CA ALA A 194 1.25 -3.07 -5.21
C ALA A 194 2.40 -3.83 -4.55
N VAL A 195 2.42 -5.15 -4.69
CA VAL A 195 3.44 -6.02 -4.07
C VAL A 195 3.98 -7.04 -5.07
N SER A 196 5.27 -7.34 -4.93
CA SER A 196 6.03 -8.23 -5.81
C SER A 196 5.49 -9.67 -5.88
N PRO A 197 5.92 -10.47 -6.86
CA PRO A 197 5.59 -11.89 -7.00
C PRO A 197 5.86 -12.76 -5.76
N ASP A 198 6.95 -12.49 -5.06
CA ASP A 198 7.38 -13.12 -3.79
C ASP A 198 6.81 -12.40 -2.55
N GLY A 199 6.32 -11.17 -2.72
CA GLY A 199 5.66 -10.39 -1.69
C GLY A 199 6.63 -9.74 -0.70
N ASP A 200 7.93 -9.74 -0.96
CA ASP A 200 8.94 -9.06 -0.13
C ASP A 200 9.33 -7.67 -0.63
N GLU A 201 8.63 -7.15 -1.65
CA GLU A 201 8.70 -5.74 -2.04
C GLU A 201 7.31 -5.11 -2.04
N LEU A 202 7.21 -3.93 -1.40
CA LEU A 202 6.06 -3.04 -1.51
C LEU A 202 6.40 -1.93 -2.51
N ILE A 203 5.63 -1.85 -3.59
CA ILE A 203 5.86 -0.92 -4.69
C ILE A 203 5.26 0.44 -4.32
N HIS A 204 6.11 1.46 -4.37
CA HIS A 204 5.68 2.83 -4.20
C HIS A 204 4.88 3.28 -5.43
N VAL A 205 3.66 3.74 -5.21
CA VAL A 205 2.71 4.12 -6.26
C VAL A 205 2.10 5.47 -5.97
N HIS A 206 1.98 6.30 -7.00
CA HIS A 206 1.35 7.63 -6.89
C HIS A 206 0.00 7.62 -7.60
N PRO A 207 -1.12 7.65 -6.86
CA PRO A 207 -2.43 7.85 -7.45
C PRO A 207 -2.63 9.32 -7.81
N MET A 208 -3.17 9.56 -9.01
CA MET A 208 -3.52 10.88 -9.52
C MET A 208 -4.97 10.91 -9.99
N GLU A 209 -5.55 12.10 -10.03
CA GLU A 209 -6.84 12.31 -10.70
C GLU A 209 -6.75 11.94 -12.19
N GLY A 210 -7.82 11.36 -12.72
CA GLY A 210 -7.90 10.98 -14.12
C GLY A 210 -8.41 12.12 -14.99
N ALA A 211 -8.32 11.93 -16.30
CA ALA A 211 -8.77 12.93 -17.28
C ALA A 211 -10.30 13.09 -17.32
N THR A 212 -11.05 12.11 -16.83
CA THR A 212 -12.52 12.10 -16.82
C THR A 212 -13.06 11.76 -15.43
N GLN A 213 -14.34 12.09 -15.19
CA GLN A 213 -15.03 11.69 -13.98
C GLN A 213 -14.93 10.16 -13.77
N ASN A 214 -14.75 9.74 -12.51
CA ASN A 214 -14.64 8.32 -12.10
C ASN A 214 -13.42 7.58 -12.66
N THR A 215 -12.40 8.31 -13.13
CA THR A 215 -11.11 7.73 -13.54
C THR A 215 -9.98 8.28 -12.68
N GLY A 216 -8.93 7.50 -12.54
CA GLY A 216 -7.66 7.96 -11.96
C GLY A 216 -6.48 7.31 -12.65
N MET A 217 -5.28 7.78 -12.33
CA MET A 217 -4.04 7.21 -12.85
C MET A 217 -3.18 6.69 -11.71
N ILE A 218 -2.49 5.58 -11.95
CA ILE A 218 -1.47 5.02 -11.07
C ILE A 218 -0.14 5.18 -11.78
N HIS A 219 0.75 5.95 -11.18
CA HIS A 219 2.13 6.09 -11.62
C HIS A 219 3.01 5.15 -10.78
N ALA A 220 3.70 4.23 -11.44
CA ALA A 220 4.53 3.22 -10.79
C ALA A 220 5.72 2.79 -11.66
N ILE A 221 6.80 2.37 -11.02
CA ILE A 221 7.88 1.59 -11.64
C ILE A 221 7.89 0.22 -10.98
N PHE A 222 7.67 -0.82 -11.77
CA PHE A 222 7.77 -2.21 -11.28
C PHE A 222 9.22 -2.67 -11.45
N PRO A 223 9.95 -3.04 -10.38
CA PRO A 223 11.40 -3.30 -10.47
C PRO A 223 11.74 -4.53 -11.32
N THR A 224 10.97 -5.60 -11.15
CA THR A 224 11.22 -6.93 -11.74
C THR A 224 10.02 -7.43 -12.56
N GLU A 225 10.26 -8.44 -13.40
CA GLU A 225 9.18 -9.13 -14.12
C GLU A 225 8.39 -10.06 -13.20
N GLY A 226 7.11 -10.31 -13.52
CA GLY A 226 6.26 -11.27 -12.82
C GLY A 226 4.84 -10.78 -12.54
N ASP A 227 4.13 -11.54 -11.71
CA ASP A 227 2.72 -11.30 -11.39
C ASP A 227 2.57 -10.57 -10.06
N TYR A 228 2.26 -9.28 -10.15
CA TYR A 228 2.09 -8.39 -9.02
C TYR A 228 0.65 -8.41 -8.55
N ARG A 229 0.47 -8.42 -7.22
CA ARG A 229 -0.83 -8.15 -6.60
C ARG A 229 -0.97 -6.64 -6.44
N VAL A 230 -2.14 -6.11 -6.80
CA VAL A 230 -2.47 -4.68 -6.66
C VAL A 230 -3.77 -4.56 -5.88
N TRP A 231 -3.78 -3.79 -4.81
CA TRP A 231 -5.00 -3.38 -4.11
C TRP A 231 -5.27 -1.92 -4.39
N VAL A 232 -6.45 -1.62 -4.94
CA VAL A 232 -6.95 -0.25 -5.07
C VAL A 232 -7.98 0.00 -3.98
N GLN A 233 -7.71 0.97 -3.12
CA GLN A 233 -8.61 1.41 -2.07
C GLN A 233 -9.18 2.78 -2.38
N LEU A 234 -10.49 2.92 -2.30
CA LEU A 234 -11.19 4.19 -2.56
C LEU A 234 -12.48 4.25 -1.75
N LEU A 235 -13.02 5.46 -1.57
CA LEU A 235 -14.37 5.64 -1.04
C LEU A 235 -15.34 5.81 -2.20
N ASP A 236 -16.36 4.97 -2.27
CA ASP A 236 -17.52 5.16 -3.15
C ASP A 236 -18.74 5.37 -2.26
N HIS A 237 -19.40 6.53 -2.38
CA HIS A 237 -20.48 6.97 -1.47
C HIS A 237 -20.06 6.89 0.00
N ASN A 238 -18.85 7.34 0.32
CA ASN A 238 -18.22 7.28 1.65
C ASN A 238 -18.06 5.86 2.24
N VAL A 239 -18.18 4.81 1.43
CA VAL A 239 -17.92 3.42 1.84
C VAL A 239 -16.56 2.99 1.29
N LEU A 240 -15.67 2.53 2.18
CA LEU A 240 -14.36 2.02 1.78
C LEU A 240 -14.49 0.75 0.95
N LYS A 241 -13.89 0.80 -0.22
CA LYS A 241 -13.72 -0.30 -1.16
C LYS A 241 -12.27 -0.71 -1.16
N THR A 242 -12.00 -2.01 -1.14
CA THR A 242 -10.64 -2.57 -1.32
C THR A 242 -10.70 -3.61 -2.41
N MET A 243 -10.15 -3.28 -3.57
CA MET A 243 -10.28 -4.05 -4.80
C MET A 243 -8.98 -4.77 -5.11
N ALA A 244 -8.99 -6.10 -5.04
CA ALA A 244 -7.81 -6.92 -5.31
C ALA A 244 -7.72 -7.28 -6.80
N LEU A 245 -6.70 -6.73 -7.44
CA LEU A 245 -6.37 -6.89 -8.86
C LEU A 245 -5.01 -7.59 -8.98
N SER A 246 -4.63 -7.97 -10.19
CA SER A 246 -3.29 -8.48 -10.49
C SER A 246 -2.87 -8.07 -11.89
N VAL A 247 -1.61 -7.67 -12.01
CA VAL A 247 -1.02 -7.23 -13.28
C VAL A 247 0.23 -8.04 -13.59
N ASN A 248 0.42 -8.37 -14.86
CA ASN A 248 1.64 -9.00 -15.33
C ASN A 248 2.64 -7.93 -15.80
N VAL A 249 3.89 -8.06 -15.37
CA VAL A 249 5.02 -7.21 -15.77
C VAL A 249 5.98 -8.07 -16.58
N SER A 250 6.23 -7.69 -17.83
CA SER A 250 7.22 -8.36 -18.65
C SER A 250 8.63 -7.84 -18.37
N LYS A 251 9.63 -8.58 -18.83
CA LYS A 251 10.98 -8.07 -19.02
C LYS A 251 11.03 -6.82 -19.92
#